data_AF-A0A4Q3XPQ9-F1
#
_entry.id   AF-A0A4Q3XPQ9-F1
#
_cell.length_a   1.000
_cell.length_b   1.000
_cell.length_c   1.000
_cell.angle_alpha   90.00
_cell.angle_beta   90.00
_cell.angle_gamma   90.00
#
_symmetry.space_group_name_H-M   'P 1'
#
loop_
_entity.id
_entity.type
_entity.pdbx_description
1 polymer ?
#
loop_
_entity_poly.entity_id
_entity_poly.type
_entity_poly.pdbx_seq_one_letter_code
_entity_poly.pdbx_strand_id
1 'polypeptide(L)'
;NGEREGGNDNWNLRGKLKWSNGGPVSVTLSGDYSRDKGTSANKLLGTAETVPGNFAGTANLPGTAFDPTGTTGFNFAGLYNFCIGATSAEIAARNAQALCGTSGTQFNPRFQIPSYAGVNVDGNPANNRLPWDSRYVIADPDRSYATGNSFSDLKNWGFSGVVDFDLSDTVSLKSITAYRQLNWAAGLDADGSPLNFLQLSFTMDQWQFSQEVQLLGKALDNKLNYVLGGYYFKEAGNLHDYVTFAEGQVQVDGPNRLETANYAAFGQIDYRPTEWLGLTVGGRYTSEKKRFEGGQQELNGFNYKLFGCSDANGNITPNGPFPLAPVTCQTGLSYPDPSNPVRVYVPGTNRKSFSNFSPKFGVQLHPTDAVMLYGSWSRGYK
;
A
#
# COMPACT_ATOMS: atom_id res chain seq x y z
N ASN A 1 -5.17 -3.51 32.23
CA ASN A 1 -4.32 -4.42 31.42
C ASN A 1 -3.66 -3.68 30.25
N GLY A 2 -2.98 -2.55 30.50
CA GLY A 2 -2.47 -1.67 29.42
C GLY A 2 -1.09 -1.10 29.70
N GLU A 3 -0.20 -1.87 30.34
CA GLU A 3 1.13 -1.38 30.77
C GLU A 3 2.28 -1.85 29.88
N ARG A 4 1.99 -2.47 28.72
CA ARG A 4 3.02 -2.88 27.75
C ARG A 4 2.51 -2.65 26.33
N GLU A 5 3.07 -1.65 25.65
CA GLU A 5 3.03 -1.59 24.18
C GLU A 5 4.09 -2.53 23.62
N GLY A 6 3.77 -3.18 22.50
CA GLY A 6 4.63 -4.22 21.94
C GLY A 6 4.21 -5.60 22.40
N GLY A 7 3.74 -6.40 21.45
CA GLY A 7 3.30 -7.77 21.67
C GLY A 7 3.02 -8.43 20.34
N ASN A 8 3.16 -9.75 20.30
CA ASN A 8 2.76 -10.52 19.14
C ASN A 8 2.08 -11.83 19.57
N ASP A 9 0.97 -12.16 18.92
CA ASP A 9 0.19 -13.39 19.11
C ASP A 9 0.01 -14.08 17.75
N ASN A 10 0.68 -15.22 17.60
CA ASN A 10 0.81 -15.91 16.33
C ASN A 10 0.25 -17.33 16.41
N TRP A 11 -0.72 -17.62 15.56
CA TRP A 11 -1.35 -18.92 15.42
C TRP A 11 -1.15 -19.46 14.01
N ASN A 12 -0.64 -20.68 13.90
CA ASN A 12 -0.43 -21.34 12.63
C ASN A 12 -0.94 -22.77 12.70
N LEU A 13 -1.73 -23.16 11.70
CA LEU A 13 -2.17 -24.53 11.49
C LEU A 13 -1.89 -24.92 10.05
N ARG A 14 -1.29 -26.09 9.85
CA ARG A 14 -1.08 -26.67 8.53
C ARG A 14 -1.47 -28.14 8.53
N GLY A 15 -2.22 -28.54 7.53
CA GLY A 15 -2.60 -29.92 7.28
C GLY A 15 -2.15 -30.37 5.89
N LYS A 16 -1.84 -31.66 5.77
CA LYS A 16 -1.54 -32.30 4.49
C LYS A 16 -2.10 -33.71 4.48
N LEU A 17 -2.85 -34.04 3.45
CA LEU A 17 -3.37 -35.38 3.19
C LEU A 17 -2.82 -35.86 1.86
N LYS A 18 -2.22 -37.05 1.85
CA LYS A 18 -1.83 -37.73 0.62
C LYS A 18 -2.66 -38.99 0.48
N TRP A 19 -3.31 -39.14 -0.66
CA TRP A 19 -4.06 -40.33 -1.04
C TRP A 19 -3.51 -40.88 -2.36
N SER A 20 -3.57 -42.19 -2.52
CA SER A 20 -3.28 -42.89 -3.77
C SER A 20 -4.23 -44.06 -3.89
N ASN A 21 -4.65 -44.37 -5.11
CA ASN A 21 -5.42 -45.58 -5.39
C ASN A 21 -4.56 -46.84 -5.52
N GLY A 22 -3.24 -46.76 -5.24
CA GLY A 22 -2.28 -47.84 -5.49
C GLY A 22 -1.97 -48.07 -6.98
N GLY A 23 -2.53 -47.26 -7.87
CA GLY A 23 -2.31 -47.26 -9.31
C GLY A 23 -1.83 -45.89 -9.80
N PRO A 24 -2.30 -45.43 -10.98
CA PRO A 24 -1.70 -44.28 -11.66
C PRO A 24 -2.05 -42.93 -11.04
N VAL A 25 -2.95 -42.87 -10.05
CA VAL A 25 -3.44 -41.61 -9.50
C VAL A 25 -2.97 -41.44 -8.06
N SER A 26 -2.33 -40.30 -7.79
CA SER A 26 -2.12 -39.83 -6.43
C SER A 26 -2.58 -38.38 -6.29
N VAL A 27 -3.18 -38.08 -5.14
CA VAL A 27 -3.71 -36.76 -4.82
C VAL A 27 -3.09 -36.31 -3.51
N THR A 28 -2.55 -35.11 -3.51
CA THR A 28 -2.06 -34.45 -2.31
C THR A 28 -2.86 -33.17 -2.09
N LEU A 29 -3.59 -33.12 -0.98
CA LEU A 29 -4.31 -31.92 -0.53
C LEU A 29 -3.51 -31.29 0.61
N SER A 30 -3.31 -29.98 0.56
CA SER A 30 -2.68 -29.21 1.64
C SER A 30 -3.55 -28.01 1.97
N GLY A 31 -3.56 -27.61 3.23
CA GLY A 31 -4.20 -26.40 3.69
C GLY A 31 -3.41 -25.76 4.80
N ASP A 32 -3.42 -24.44 4.85
CA ASP A 32 -2.81 -23.66 5.92
C ASP A 32 -3.70 -22.49 6.33
N TYR A 33 -3.59 -22.14 7.61
CA TYR A 33 -4.14 -20.94 8.20
C TYR A 33 -3.05 -20.34 9.10
N SER A 34 -2.82 -19.05 8.94
CA SER A 34 -1.99 -18.24 9.82
C SER A 34 -2.74 -17.00 10.26
N ARG A 35 -2.68 -16.70 11.55
CA ARG A 35 -3.04 -15.40 12.09
C ARG A 35 -1.86 -14.84 12.86
N ASP A 36 -1.44 -13.64 12.50
CA ASP A 36 -0.41 -12.88 13.20
C ASP A 36 -1.06 -11.58 13.69
N LYS A 37 -1.09 -11.41 15.01
CA LYS A 37 -1.66 -10.22 15.64
C LYS A 37 -0.60 -9.57 16.52
N GLY A 38 -0.13 -8.40 16.11
CA GLY A 38 0.88 -7.66 16.85
C GLY A 38 0.54 -6.19 17.03
N THR A 39 1.36 -5.52 17.83
CA THR A 39 1.37 -4.06 18.00
C THR A 39 2.82 -3.62 18.01
N SER A 40 3.12 -2.45 17.43
CA SER A 40 4.42 -1.80 17.63
C SER A 40 4.38 -0.93 18.87
N ALA A 41 5.49 -0.89 19.62
CA ALA A 41 5.74 0.21 20.54
C ALA A 41 6.37 1.35 19.74
N ASN A 42 5.86 2.55 19.92
CA ASN A 42 6.30 3.75 19.20
C ASN A 42 6.41 4.89 20.22
N LYS A 43 7.47 5.69 20.09
CA LYS A 43 7.70 6.85 20.97
C LYS A 43 8.22 8.02 20.16
N LEU A 44 7.90 9.23 20.62
CA LEU A 44 8.45 10.45 20.06
C LEU A 44 9.94 10.57 20.42
N LEU A 45 10.80 10.67 19.40
CA LEU A 45 12.25 10.82 19.58
C LEU A 45 12.70 12.29 19.49
N GLY A 46 11.89 13.14 18.87
CA GLY A 46 12.20 14.55 18.67
C GLY A 46 11.08 15.25 17.94
N THR A 47 11.07 16.57 18.05
CA THR A 47 10.05 17.44 17.48
C THR A 47 10.70 18.45 16.54
N ALA A 48 10.05 18.69 15.41
CA ALA A 48 10.30 19.89 14.63
C ALA A 48 9.27 20.93 15.08
N GLU A 49 9.60 21.73 16.09
CA GLU A 49 8.73 22.84 16.54
C GLU A 49 9.07 24.14 15.83
N THR A 50 10.35 24.29 15.47
CA THR A 50 10.91 25.47 14.84
C THR A 50 11.29 25.16 13.41
N VAL A 51 10.36 25.39 12.48
CA VAL A 51 10.75 25.81 11.12
C VAL A 51 10.42 27.29 11.04
N PRO A 52 11.43 28.18 10.91
CA PRO A 52 11.18 29.60 10.75
C PRO A 52 10.44 29.80 9.44
N GLY A 53 9.23 30.35 9.49
CA GLY A 53 8.49 30.75 8.32
C GLY A 53 7.44 31.78 8.74
N ASN A 54 7.49 32.95 8.12
CA ASN A 54 6.37 33.86 8.21
C ASN A 54 5.20 33.18 7.49
N PHE A 55 4.11 32.91 8.22
CA PHE A 55 2.78 32.81 7.60
C PHE A 55 2.46 34.20 7.02
N ALA A 56 3.12 34.57 5.92
CA ALA A 56 2.91 35.84 5.25
C ALA A 56 2.92 35.53 3.76
N GLY A 57 1.74 35.63 3.16
CA GLY A 57 1.57 35.45 1.73
C GLY A 57 2.46 36.38 0.94
N THR A 58 2.69 36.02 -0.31
CA THR A 58 3.45 36.90 -1.21
C THR A 58 2.58 37.99 -1.79
N ALA A 59 3.20 39.00 -2.39
CA ALA A 59 2.49 39.99 -3.20
C ALA A 59 1.63 39.35 -4.32
N ASN A 60 2.01 38.15 -4.80
CA ASN A 60 1.29 37.39 -5.83
C ASN A 60 0.20 36.47 -5.27
N LEU A 61 0.23 36.22 -3.96
CA LEU A 61 -0.81 35.50 -3.21
C LEU A 61 -1.14 36.25 -1.92
N PRO A 62 -1.76 37.44 -2.03
CA PRO A 62 -2.15 38.19 -0.85
C PRO A 62 -3.08 37.34 0.00
N GLY A 63 -2.66 37.03 1.23
CA GLY A 63 -3.44 36.23 2.15
C GLY A 63 -3.33 34.71 1.98
N THR A 64 -2.28 34.16 1.38
CA THR A 64 -2.00 32.73 1.62
C THR A 64 -0.90 32.57 2.65
N ALA A 65 -0.74 31.37 3.21
CA ALA A 65 0.44 31.00 3.99
C ALA A 65 1.64 30.60 3.11
N PHE A 66 1.55 30.78 1.79
CA PHE A 66 2.47 30.19 0.81
C PHE A 66 3.43 31.23 0.20
N ASP A 67 4.74 30.99 0.38
CA ASP A 67 5.83 31.73 -0.25
C ASP A 67 6.59 30.87 -1.28
N PRO A 68 6.40 31.10 -2.59
CA PRO A 68 7.13 30.39 -3.64
C PRO A 68 8.59 30.85 -3.84
N THR A 69 9.08 31.88 -3.15
CA THR A 69 10.39 32.51 -3.43
C THR A 69 11.56 32.04 -2.56
N GLY A 70 11.34 31.28 -1.49
CA GLY A 70 12.47 30.70 -0.75
C GLY A 70 12.08 29.78 0.40
N THR A 71 12.82 28.66 0.52
CA THR A 71 13.16 27.82 1.72
C THR A 71 12.10 27.52 2.80
N THR A 72 10.86 27.96 2.64
CA THR A 72 9.82 27.97 3.69
C THR A 72 8.65 27.11 3.22
N GLY A 73 8.51 25.95 3.85
CA GLY A 73 7.25 25.20 3.89
C GLY A 73 6.55 25.50 5.20
N PHE A 74 5.23 25.27 5.27
CA PHE A 74 4.57 25.22 6.58
C PHE A 74 4.92 23.90 7.25
N ASN A 75 5.48 23.99 8.45
CA ASN A 75 5.49 22.84 9.35
C ASN A 75 4.09 22.73 9.96
N PHE A 76 3.43 21.60 9.76
CA PHE A 76 2.11 21.34 10.32
C PHE A 76 2.05 21.54 11.84
N ALA A 77 3.12 21.20 12.57
CA ALA A 77 3.25 21.47 14.00
C ALA A 77 3.17 22.97 14.31
N GLY A 78 3.91 23.78 13.55
CA GLY A 78 3.91 25.23 13.69
C GLY A 78 2.55 25.86 13.34
N LEU A 79 1.90 25.38 12.28
CA LEU A 79 0.56 25.84 11.89
C LEU A 79 -0.47 25.51 12.97
N TYR A 80 -0.48 24.28 13.45
CA TYR A 80 -1.37 23.86 14.52
C TYR A 80 -1.18 24.70 15.79
N ASN A 81 0.07 24.84 16.27
CA ASN A 81 0.40 25.64 17.44
C ASN A 81 0.01 27.12 17.26
N PHE A 82 0.24 27.69 16.08
CA PHE A 82 -0.22 29.04 15.76
C PHE A 82 -1.74 29.14 15.82
N CYS A 83 -2.46 28.22 15.19
CA CYS A 83 -3.91 28.27 15.14
C CYS A 83 -4.54 28.20 16.54
N ILE A 84 -4.05 27.33 17.43
CA ILE A 84 -4.60 27.22 18.79
C ILE A 84 -4.19 28.40 19.68
N GLY A 85 -2.99 28.97 19.48
CA GLY A 85 -2.40 29.97 20.37
C GLY A 85 -2.54 31.43 19.92
N ALA A 86 -2.98 31.70 18.70
CA ALA A 86 -3.13 33.05 18.17
C ALA A 86 -4.56 33.60 18.33
N THR A 87 -4.67 34.90 18.60
CA THR A 87 -5.95 35.61 18.62
C THR A 87 -6.56 35.69 17.21
N SER A 88 -7.87 35.94 17.12
CA SER A 88 -8.54 36.12 15.82
C SER A 88 -7.93 37.26 14.98
N ALA A 89 -7.42 38.31 15.62
CA ALA A 89 -6.74 39.41 14.95
C ALA A 89 -5.39 38.98 14.34
N GLU A 90 -4.61 38.19 15.07
CA GLU A 90 -3.34 37.65 14.58
C GLU A 90 -3.55 36.62 13.45
N ILE A 91 -4.57 35.77 13.57
CA ILE A 91 -4.97 34.83 12.50
C ILE A 91 -5.39 35.59 11.23
N ALA A 92 -6.22 36.63 11.38
CA ALA A 92 -6.65 37.46 10.27
C ALA A 92 -5.50 38.25 9.64
N ALA A 93 -4.56 38.75 10.44
CA ALA A 93 -3.38 39.46 9.96
C ALA A 93 -2.48 38.59 9.05
N ARG A 94 -2.60 37.27 9.15
CA ARG A 94 -1.87 36.28 8.33
C ARG A 94 -2.75 35.59 7.29
N ASN A 95 -4.01 36.03 7.18
CA ASN A 95 -5.08 35.42 6.39
C ASN A 95 -5.20 33.89 6.57
N ALA A 96 -5.02 33.41 7.79
CA ALA A 96 -5.04 32.00 8.12
C ALA A 96 -6.42 31.49 8.58
N GLN A 97 -7.50 32.26 8.40
CA GLN A 97 -8.84 31.92 8.89
C GLN A 97 -9.34 30.58 8.34
N ALA A 98 -9.08 30.29 7.06
CA ALA A 98 -9.47 29.01 6.44
C ALA A 98 -8.61 27.83 6.93
N LEU A 99 -7.33 28.06 7.21
CA LEU A 99 -6.39 27.03 7.70
C LEU A 99 -6.62 26.70 9.19
N CYS A 100 -6.90 27.72 10.01
CA CYS A 100 -7.17 27.57 11.43
C CYS A 100 -8.64 27.28 11.75
N GLY A 101 -9.53 27.49 10.79
CA GLY A 101 -10.95 27.23 10.89
C GLY A 101 -11.31 25.74 10.95
N THR A 102 -12.54 25.43 10.59
CA THR A 102 -13.07 24.05 10.59
C THR A 102 -12.26 23.17 9.63
N SER A 103 -11.77 22.02 10.11
CA SER A 103 -11.21 20.98 9.22
C SER A 103 -12.33 20.15 8.62
N GLY A 104 -12.11 19.63 7.42
CA GLY A 104 -13.15 19.02 6.59
C GLY A 104 -13.73 19.98 5.55
N THR A 105 -14.64 19.45 4.74
CA THR A 105 -15.35 20.19 3.68
C THR A 105 -16.84 19.90 3.67
N GLN A 106 -17.63 20.75 3.01
CA GLN A 106 -19.07 20.53 2.85
C GLN A 106 -19.42 19.26 2.06
N PHE A 107 -18.45 18.68 1.35
CA PHE A 107 -18.61 17.42 0.62
C PHE A 107 -18.48 16.18 1.52
N ASN A 108 -17.90 16.35 2.71
CA ASN A 108 -17.66 15.29 3.69
C ASN A 108 -17.99 15.76 5.12
N PRO A 109 -19.25 16.20 5.39
CA PRO A 109 -19.61 16.83 6.67
C PRO A 109 -19.42 15.91 7.88
N ARG A 110 -19.48 14.58 7.67
CA ARG A 110 -19.25 13.59 8.74
C ARG A 110 -17.83 13.62 9.31
N PHE A 111 -16.85 14.11 8.54
CA PHE A 111 -15.44 14.15 8.93
C PHE A 111 -14.99 15.56 9.32
N GLN A 112 -15.91 16.51 9.48
CA GLN A 112 -15.56 17.85 9.91
C GLN A 112 -15.13 17.88 11.38
N ILE A 113 -14.03 18.58 11.65
CA ILE A 113 -13.48 18.78 13.00
C ILE A 113 -13.63 20.25 13.37
N PRO A 114 -14.06 20.58 14.60
CA PRO A 114 -14.22 21.96 15.05
C PRO A 114 -12.95 22.80 14.89
N SER A 115 -13.16 24.08 14.58
CA SER A 115 -12.11 25.09 14.44
C SER A 115 -11.01 25.01 15.50
N TYR A 116 -9.76 25.22 15.07
CA TYR A 116 -8.61 25.39 15.95
C TYR A 116 -8.39 26.84 16.38
N ALA A 117 -8.99 27.79 15.66
CA ALA A 117 -8.70 29.21 15.79
C ALA A 117 -8.90 29.74 17.21
N GLY A 118 -7.78 30.08 17.87
CA GLY A 118 -7.73 30.78 19.15
C GLY A 118 -8.22 29.99 20.35
N VAL A 119 -8.37 28.66 20.26
CA VAL A 119 -8.95 27.86 21.35
C VAL A 119 -8.14 27.86 22.65
N ASN A 120 -6.87 28.28 22.64
CA ASN A 120 -6.07 28.44 23.86
C ASN A 120 -6.04 29.88 24.40
N VAL A 121 -6.67 30.83 23.71
CA VAL A 121 -6.66 32.26 24.04
C VAL A 121 -8.07 32.87 24.07
N ASP A 122 -9.12 32.06 23.93
CA ASP A 122 -10.53 32.48 23.95
C ASP A 122 -11.09 32.66 25.38
N GLY A 123 -10.29 32.36 26.41
CA GLY A 123 -10.67 32.46 27.82
C GLY A 123 -11.44 31.25 28.36
N ASN A 124 -11.66 30.20 27.56
CA ASN A 124 -12.31 28.97 27.96
C ASN A 124 -11.26 27.86 28.22
N PRO A 125 -10.90 27.54 29.47
CA PRO A 125 -9.91 26.49 29.70
C PRO A 125 -10.38 25.08 29.33
N ALA A 126 -11.69 24.87 29.11
CA ALA A 126 -12.26 23.55 28.87
C ALA A 126 -12.11 23.04 27.43
N ASN A 127 -11.82 23.91 26.45
CA ASN A 127 -11.54 23.56 25.06
C ASN A 127 -10.07 23.79 24.66
N ASN A 128 -9.21 24.13 25.63
CA ASN A 128 -7.77 24.24 25.40
C ASN A 128 -7.22 22.94 24.82
N ARG A 129 -6.41 23.08 23.78
CA ARG A 129 -5.70 22.00 23.10
C ARG A 129 -4.22 21.97 23.49
N LEU A 130 -3.67 20.76 23.53
CA LEU A 130 -2.25 20.53 23.78
C LEU A 130 -1.41 21.06 22.61
N PRO A 131 -0.34 21.84 22.81
CA PRO A 131 0.56 22.21 21.72
C PRO A 131 1.46 21.03 21.35
N TRP A 132 1.90 20.97 20.09
CA TRP A 132 2.94 20.06 19.63
C TRP A 132 4.32 20.64 20.02
N ASP A 133 4.98 20.04 21.02
CA ASP A 133 6.34 20.39 21.39
C ASP A 133 7.09 19.27 22.14
N SER A 134 8.32 19.56 22.53
CA SER A 134 9.32 18.63 23.06
C SER A 134 8.96 18.11 24.45
N ARG A 135 7.88 18.58 25.08
CA ARG A 135 7.38 18.03 26.35
C ARG A 135 6.99 16.55 26.25
N TYR A 136 6.72 16.04 25.05
CA TYR A 136 6.40 14.63 24.82
C TYR A 136 7.64 13.79 24.49
N VAL A 137 8.82 14.40 24.34
CA VAL A 137 10.09 13.68 24.19
C VAL A 137 10.53 13.18 25.56
N ILE A 138 10.58 11.86 25.71
CA ILE A 138 10.84 11.21 26.99
C ILE A 138 12.09 10.33 26.92
N ALA A 139 12.88 10.35 27.99
CA ALA A 139 14.11 9.57 28.10
C ALA A 139 13.83 8.07 28.30
N ASP A 140 12.77 7.74 29.04
CA ASP A 140 12.39 6.37 29.35
C ASP A 140 12.05 5.60 28.05
N PRO A 141 12.77 4.51 27.73
CA PRO A 141 12.49 3.71 26.55
C PRO A 141 11.21 2.88 26.65
N ASP A 142 10.70 2.63 27.86
CA ASP A 142 9.53 1.76 28.11
C ASP A 142 8.22 2.56 28.29
N ARG A 143 8.28 3.88 28.11
CA ARG A 143 7.12 4.77 28.20
C ARG A 143 6.84 5.38 26.82
N SER A 144 5.55 5.49 26.49
CA SER A 144 5.05 6.22 25.32
C SER A 144 3.89 7.14 25.74
N TYR A 145 3.69 8.21 24.98
CA TYR A 145 2.49 9.03 25.05
C TYR A 145 1.54 8.77 23.87
N ALA A 146 1.83 7.78 23.03
CA ALA A 146 0.98 7.37 21.93
C ALA A 146 -0.46 7.16 22.39
N THR A 147 -1.42 7.67 21.61
CA THR A 147 -2.85 7.55 21.87
C THR A 147 -3.61 7.02 20.67
N GLY A 148 -2.94 6.91 19.53
CA GLY A 148 -3.50 6.42 18.29
C GLY A 148 -3.59 4.91 18.20
N ASN A 149 -4.06 4.47 17.04
CA ASN A 149 -4.13 3.07 16.69
C ASN A 149 -2.72 2.48 16.51
N SER A 150 -2.34 1.48 17.33
CA SER A 150 -1.14 0.69 17.09
C SER A 150 -1.48 -0.79 17.09
N PHE A 151 -1.65 -1.37 15.90
CA PHE A 151 -1.99 -2.78 15.72
C PHE A 151 -1.67 -3.29 14.32
N SER A 152 -1.55 -4.61 14.20
CA SER A 152 -1.54 -5.35 12.94
C SER A 152 -2.28 -6.67 13.19
N ASP A 153 -3.33 -6.97 12.43
CA ASP A 153 -4.05 -8.25 12.44
C ASP A 153 -4.04 -8.79 11.01
N LEU A 154 -3.12 -9.72 10.75
CA LEU A 154 -2.97 -10.39 9.47
C LEU A 154 -3.54 -11.79 9.59
N LYS A 155 -4.58 -12.08 8.79
CA LYS A 155 -5.13 -13.42 8.60
C LYS A 155 -4.83 -13.86 7.18
N ASN A 156 -4.32 -15.07 7.03
CA ASN A 156 -3.99 -15.61 5.73
C ASN A 156 -4.28 -17.11 5.74
N TRP A 157 -4.94 -17.60 4.71
CA TRP A 157 -5.23 -19.02 4.59
C TRP A 157 -5.31 -19.43 3.14
N GLY A 158 -5.04 -20.70 2.88
CA GLY A 158 -5.14 -21.24 1.54
C GLY A 158 -5.25 -22.75 1.52
N PHE A 159 -5.65 -23.23 0.36
CA PHE A 159 -5.70 -24.66 0.05
C PHE A 159 -4.98 -24.89 -1.27
N SER A 160 -4.30 -26.02 -1.37
CA SER A 160 -3.73 -26.51 -2.61
C SER A 160 -4.04 -27.97 -2.83
N GLY A 161 -4.31 -28.31 -4.08
CA GLY A 161 -4.47 -29.68 -4.56
C GLY A 161 -3.42 -29.96 -5.61
N VAL A 162 -2.70 -31.07 -5.43
CA VAL A 162 -1.81 -31.62 -6.44
C VAL A 162 -2.36 -32.98 -6.85
N VAL A 163 -2.64 -33.14 -8.13
CA VAL A 163 -3.02 -34.42 -8.72
C VAL A 163 -1.88 -34.86 -9.61
N ASP A 164 -1.32 -36.01 -9.31
CA ASP A 164 -0.37 -36.72 -10.15
C ASP A 164 -1.09 -37.89 -10.81
N PHE A 165 -1.00 -37.95 -12.14
CA PHE A 165 -1.62 -39.00 -12.94
C PHE A 165 -0.61 -39.58 -13.93
N ASP A 166 -0.21 -40.83 -13.71
CA ASP A 166 0.67 -41.58 -14.60
C ASP A 166 -0.14 -42.07 -15.80
N LEU A 167 0.12 -41.48 -16.98
CA LEU A 167 -0.51 -41.88 -18.24
C LEU A 167 0.14 -43.16 -18.79
N SER A 168 1.42 -43.35 -18.50
CA SER A 168 2.22 -44.55 -18.78
C SER A 168 3.45 -44.57 -17.86
N ASP A 169 4.31 -45.59 -18.00
CA ASP A 169 5.60 -45.68 -17.30
C ASP A 169 6.56 -44.52 -17.62
N THR A 170 6.31 -43.79 -18.71
CA THR A 170 7.20 -42.76 -19.23
C THR A 170 6.56 -41.38 -19.34
N VAL A 171 5.25 -41.25 -19.13
CA VAL A 171 4.52 -39.98 -19.26
C VAL A 171 3.57 -39.81 -18.08
N SER A 172 3.61 -38.65 -17.45
CA SER A 172 2.70 -38.28 -16.36
C SER A 172 2.11 -36.88 -16.58
N LEU A 173 0.89 -36.69 -16.07
CA LEU A 173 0.20 -35.42 -16.00
C LEU A 173 0.17 -34.98 -14.54
N LYS A 174 0.61 -33.76 -14.27
CA LYS A 174 0.52 -33.14 -12.95
C LYS A 174 -0.37 -31.91 -13.04
N SER A 175 -1.38 -31.83 -12.17
CA SER A 175 -2.22 -30.65 -12.00
C SER A 175 -2.01 -30.06 -10.61
N ILE A 176 -1.78 -28.75 -10.54
CA ILE A 176 -1.59 -28.01 -9.29
C ILE A 176 -2.63 -26.89 -9.26
N THR A 177 -3.55 -26.95 -8.31
CA THR A 177 -4.57 -25.93 -8.08
C THR A 177 -4.32 -25.31 -6.72
N ALA A 178 -4.38 -23.98 -6.62
CA ALA A 178 -4.27 -23.30 -5.34
C ALA A 178 -5.22 -22.11 -5.24
N TYR A 179 -5.71 -21.87 -4.02
CA TYR A 179 -6.44 -20.68 -3.65
C TYR A 179 -5.87 -20.13 -2.35
N ARG A 180 -5.80 -18.80 -2.23
CA ARG A 180 -5.35 -18.13 -1.01
C ARG A 180 -6.15 -16.85 -0.79
N GLN A 181 -6.47 -16.57 0.46
CA GLN A 181 -7.12 -15.36 0.92
C GLN A 181 -6.23 -14.70 1.96
N LEU A 182 -6.10 -13.39 1.88
CA LEU A 182 -5.41 -12.54 2.83
C LEU A 182 -6.37 -11.43 3.27
N ASN A 183 -6.46 -11.24 4.58
CA ASN A 183 -7.13 -10.11 5.21
C ASN A 183 -6.12 -9.47 6.16
N TRP A 184 -5.80 -8.20 5.96
CA TRP A 184 -4.85 -7.48 6.79
C TRP A 184 -5.45 -6.15 7.21
N ALA A 185 -5.50 -5.90 8.51
CA ALA A 185 -5.80 -4.57 9.03
C ALA A 185 -4.62 -4.13 9.88
N ALA A 186 -4.15 -2.90 9.67
CA ALA A 186 -3.09 -2.34 10.46
C ALA A 186 -3.35 -0.87 10.79
N GLY A 187 -2.79 -0.45 11.91
CA GLY A 187 -2.79 0.90 12.42
C GLY A 187 -1.43 1.22 13.01
N LEU A 188 -0.95 2.43 12.77
CA LEU A 188 0.27 2.95 13.35
C LEU A 188 0.05 4.38 13.82
N ASP A 189 0.24 4.60 15.12
CA ASP A 189 0.55 5.89 15.70
C ASP A 189 2.04 6.15 15.44
N ALA A 190 2.32 7.01 14.46
CA ALA A 190 3.69 7.29 14.04
C ALA A 190 4.26 8.56 14.71
N ASP A 191 3.47 9.27 15.51
CA ASP A 191 3.91 10.47 16.21
C ASP A 191 4.29 10.19 17.67
N GLY A 192 3.75 9.16 18.31
CA GLY A 192 4.13 8.71 19.65
C GLY A 192 3.86 9.75 20.73
N SER A 193 2.90 10.64 20.49
CA SER A 193 2.51 11.76 21.33
C SER A 193 1.02 11.65 21.72
N PRO A 194 0.53 12.47 22.66
CA PRO A 194 -0.89 12.48 23.02
C PRO A 194 -1.77 13.20 21.98
N LEU A 195 -1.17 13.69 20.89
CA LEU A 195 -1.84 14.34 19.76
C LEU A 195 -2.03 13.33 18.62
N ASN A 196 -3.04 13.52 17.79
CA ASN A 196 -3.23 12.79 16.54
C ASN A 196 -2.49 13.50 15.41
N PHE A 197 -1.16 13.46 15.44
CA PHE A 197 -0.34 14.22 14.50
C PHE A 197 0.09 13.42 13.27
N LEU A 198 0.25 12.11 13.41
CA LEU A 198 0.51 11.20 12.31
C LEU A 198 -0.03 9.81 12.64
N GLN A 199 -1.29 9.57 12.29
CA GLN A 199 -1.93 8.26 12.44
C GLN A 199 -2.21 7.66 11.06
N LEU A 200 -1.69 6.46 10.86
CA LEU A 200 -1.81 5.70 9.63
C LEU A 200 -2.69 4.49 9.90
N SER A 201 -3.58 4.16 8.98
CA SER A 201 -4.32 2.91 9.02
C SER A 201 -4.55 2.40 7.62
N PHE A 202 -4.61 1.09 7.47
CA PHE A 202 -5.13 0.51 6.26
C PHE A 202 -5.81 -0.82 6.52
N THR A 203 -6.68 -1.20 5.59
CA THR A 203 -7.25 -2.54 5.49
C THR A 203 -7.03 -3.08 4.09
N MET A 204 -6.68 -4.36 3.97
CA MET A 204 -6.46 -5.05 2.71
C MET A 204 -7.18 -6.38 2.71
N ASP A 205 -8.04 -6.57 1.73
CA ASP A 205 -8.69 -7.86 1.46
C ASP A 205 -8.30 -8.31 0.05
N GLN A 206 -7.62 -9.44 -0.04
CA GLN A 206 -7.10 -9.95 -1.31
C GLN A 206 -7.31 -11.46 -1.40
N TRP A 207 -7.65 -11.92 -2.60
CA TRP A 207 -7.63 -13.33 -2.93
C TRP A 207 -6.81 -13.60 -4.16
N GLN A 208 -6.31 -14.82 -4.26
CA GLN A 208 -5.62 -15.32 -5.44
C GLN A 208 -6.02 -16.75 -5.72
N PHE A 209 -6.09 -17.07 -7.00
CA PHE A 209 -6.32 -18.40 -7.54
C PHE A 209 -5.24 -18.71 -8.57
N SER A 210 -4.70 -19.92 -8.55
CA SER A 210 -3.82 -20.42 -9.59
C SER A 210 -4.17 -21.85 -10.01
N GLN A 211 -3.91 -22.12 -11.28
CA GLN A 211 -4.00 -23.45 -11.87
C GLN A 211 -2.78 -23.66 -12.77
N GLU A 212 -2.03 -24.72 -12.51
CA GLU A 212 -0.95 -25.19 -13.35
C GLU A 212 -1.24 -26.62 -13.82
N VAL A 213 -0.97 -26.90 -15.08
CA VAL A 213 -1.00 -28.26 -15.62
C VAL A 213 0.31 -28.51 -16.33
N GLN A 214 0.96 -29.63 -16.00
CA GLN A 214 2.25 -30.05 -16.55
C GLN A 214 2.10 -31.45 -17.15
N LEU A 215 2.56 -31.62 -18.38
CA LEU A 215 2.86 -32.91 -18.99
C LEU A 215 4.35 -33.15 -18.83
N LEU A 216 4.72 -34.22 -18.15
CA LEU A 216 6.08 -34.64 -17.87
C LEU A 216 6.33 -35.93 -18.62
N GLY A 217 7.47 -36.05 -19.30
CA GLY A 217 7.76 -37.29 -20.01
C GLY A 217 9.25 -37.60 -20.14
N LYS A 218 9.50 -38.88 -20.35
CA LYS A 218 10.80 -39.47 -20.66
C LYS A 218 10.69 -40.24 -21.97
N ALA A 219 11.70 -40.16 -22.81
CA ALA A 219 11.76 -40.86 -24.09
C ALA A 219 13.22 -41.22 -24.43
N LEU A 220 13.40 -42.03 -25.48
CA LEU A 220 14.71 -42.47 -25.96
C LEU A 220 15.54 -43.11 -24.84
N ASP A 221 14.95 -44.06 -24.10
CA ASP A 221 15.60 -44.73 -22.97
C ASP A 221 16.17 -43.75 -21.91
N ASN A 222 15.36 -42.78 -21.50
CA ASN A 222 15.69 -41.68 -20.58
C ASN A 222 16.72 -40.66 -21.10
N LYS A 223 17.15 -40.75 -22.36
CA LYS A 223 18.00 -39.72 -22.98
C LYS A 223 17.26 -38.42 -23.20
N LEU A 224 15.94 -38.44 -23.37
CA LEU A 224 15.11 -37.25 -23.52
C LEU A 224 14.16 -37.12 -22.34
N ASN A 225 14.25 -36.03 -21.59
CA ASN A 225 13.28 -35.65 -20.57
C ASN A 225 12.64 -34.33 -20.99
N TYR A 226 11.34 -34.19 -20.79
CA TYR A 226 10.65 -32.95 -21.13
C TYR A 226 9.54 -32.61 -20.14
N VAL A 227 9.26 -31.31 -20.06
CA VAL A 227 8.08 -30.76 -19.43
C VAL A 227 7.42 -29.78 -20.40
N LEU A 228 6.10 -29.86 -20.51
CA LEU A 228 5.26 -28.89 -21.20
C LEU A 228 4.15 -28.50 -20.24
N GLY A 229 3.82 -27.22 -20.13
CA GLY A 229 2.80 -26.81 -19.18
C GLY A 229 2.11 -25.50 -19.49
N GLY A 230 0.94 -25.36 -18.89
CA GLY A 230 0.10 -24.17 -18.91
C GLY A 230 -0.12 -23.68 -17.49
N TYR A 231 -0.20 -22.36 -17.34
CA TYR A 231 -0.42 -21.71 -16.05
C TYR A 231 -1.45 -20.59 -16.20
N TYR A 232 -2.38 -20.53 -15.26
CA TYR A 232 -3.31 -19.43 -15.08
C TYR A 232 -3.24 -18.94 -13.64
N PHE A 233 -3.26 -17.62 -13.49
CA PHE A 233 -3.32 -16.96 -12.19
C PHE A 233 -4.28 -15.78 -12.25
N LYS A 234 -5.07 -15.62 -11.20
CA LYS A 234 -5.88 -14.43 -10.99
C LYS A 234 -5.80 -13.99 -9.55
N GLU A 235 -5.61 -12.70 -9.37
CA GLU A 235 -5.65 -12.01 -8.09
C GLU A 235 -6.61 -10.83 -8.18
N ALA A 236 -7.37 -10.59 -7.12
CA ALA A 236 -8.14 -9.38 -6.96
C ALA A 236 -8.25 -9.02 -5.48
N GLY A 237 -8.36 -7.72 -5.21
CA GLY A 237 -8.50 -7.23 -3.86
C GLY A 237 -8.80 -5.75 -3.78
N ASN A 238 -8.97 -5.30 -2.55
CA ASN A 238 -9.05 -3.90 -2.20
C ASN A 238 -7.99 -3.57 -1.14
N LEU A 239 -7.60 -2.31 -1.12
CA LEU A 239 -6.73 -1.71 -0.12
C LEU A 239 -7.36 -0.36 0.22
N HIS A 240 -7.75 -0.16 1.47
CA HIS A 240 -8.29 1.11 1.96
C HIS A 240 -7.28 1.70 2.92
N ASP A 241 -6.65 2.80 2.54
CA ASP A 241 -5.77 3.58 3.41
C ASP A 241 -6.54 4.75 4.04
N TYR A 242 -6.29 5.03 5.31
CA TYR A 242 -6.77 6.25 5.95
C TYR A 242 -5.67 6.84 6.80
N VAL A 243 -5.32 8.09 6.51
CA VAL A 243 -4.21 8.80 7.14
C VAL A 243 -4.69 10.13 7.69
N THR A 244 -4.40 10.39 8.95
CA THR A 244 -4.64 11.68 9.60
C THR A 244 -3.31 12.35 9.92
N PHE A 245 -3.18 13.61 9.49
CA PHE A 245 -2.05 14.47 9.83
C PHE A 245 -2.52 15.65 10.68
N ALA A 246 -1.68 16.05 11.61
CA ALA A 246 -1.74 17.34 12.30
C ALA A 246 -3.12 17.64 12.88
N GLU A 247 -3.59 16.74 13.74
CA GLU A 247 -4.89 16.81 14.44
C GLU A 247 -6.09 16.80 13.50
N GLY A 248 -5.89 16.39 12.24
CA GLY A 248 -6.92 16.38 11.21
C GLY A 248 -6.97 17.66 10.39
N GLN A 249 -5.89 18.45 10.31
CA GLN A 249 -5.76 19.49 9.28
C GLN A 249 -5.68 18.89 7.87
N VAL A 250 -5.10 17.70 7.72
CA VAL A 250 -5.10 16.92 6.46
C VAL A 250 -5.53 15.50 6.77
N GLN A 251 -6.48 14.99 5.98
CA GLN A 251 -7.00 13.64 6.10
C GLN A 251 -7.10 13.02 4.72
N VAL A 252 -6.37 11.94 4.52
CA VAL A 252 -6.35 11.23 3.25
C VAL A 252 -7.14 9.95 3.39
N ASP A 253 -8.12 9.77 2.52
CA ASP A 253 -8.94 8.57 2.40
C ASP A 253 -8.67 7.91 1.05
N GLY A 254 -8.19 6.67 1.05
CA GLY A 254 -7.66 5.98 -0.12
C GLY A 254 -8.28 4.62 -0.37
N PRO A 255 -9.56 4.53 -0.79
CA PRO A 255 -10.13 3.27 -1.26
C PRO A 255 -9.55 2.90 -2.62
N ASN A 256 -8.81 1.79 -2.69
CA ASN A 256 -8.17 1.29 -3.89
C ASN A 256 -8.66 -0.12 -4.23
N ARG A 257 -8.74 -0.44 -5.52
CA ARG A 257 -9.07 -1.77 -6.04
C ARG A 257 -8.04 -2.22 -7.06
N LEU A 258 -7.57 -3.46 -6.92
CA LEU A 258 -6.55 -4.05 -7.76
C LEU A 258 -7.01 -5.40 -8.32
N GLU A 259 -6.68 -5.67 -9.57
CA GLU A 259 -6.89 -6.98 -10.21
C GLU A 259 -5.70 -7.33 -11.11
N THR A 260 -5.21 -8.56 -11.03
CA THR A 260 -4.20 -9.11 -11.93
C THR A 260 -4.71 -10.42 -12.52
N ALA A 261 -4.53 -10.61 -13.83
CA ALA A 261 -4.76 -11.89 -14.51
C ALA A 261 -3.53 -12.23 -15.35
N ASN A 262 -3.01 -13.44 -15.19
CA ASN A 262 -1.79 -13.91 -15.84
C ASN A 262 -2.04 -15.28 -16.47
N TYR A 263 -1.56 -15.44 -17.71
CA TYR A 263 -1.57 -16.68 -18.46
C TYR A 263 -0.16 -16.97 -18.93
N ALA A 264 0.27 -18.22 -18.83
CA ALA A 264 1.55 -18.64 -19.39
C ALA A 264 1.49 -20.02 -20.01
N ALA A 265 2.33 -20.22 -21.02
CA ALA A 265 2.67 -21.51 -21.59
C ALA A 265 4.18 -21.68 -21.50
N PHE A 266 4.64 -22.85 -21.10
CA PHE A 266 6.06 -23.12 -20.91
C PHE A 266 6.43 -24.53 -21.35
N GLY A 267 7.71 -24.70 -21.64
CA GLY A 267 8.27 -26.01 -21.90
C GLY A 267 9.79 -26.01 -21.69
N GLN A 268 10.32 -27.17 -21.33
CA GLN A 268 11.75 -27.42 -21.28
C GLN A 268 12.01 -28.85 -21.75
N ILE A 269 13.07 -29.02 -22.52
CA ILE A 269 13.60 -30.28 -22.98
C ILE A 269 15.02 -30.41 -22.46
N ASP A 270 15.32 -31.54 -21.85
CA ASP A 270 16.65 -31.97 -21.43
C ASP A 270 17.02 -33.23 -22.22
N TYR A 271 18.00 -33.10 -23.11
CA TYR A 271 18.40 -34.15 -24.03
C TYR A 271 19.87 -34.55 -23.84
N ARG A 272 20.12 -35.85 -23.66
CA ARG A 272 21.43 -36.48 -23.54
C ARG A 272 21.71 -37.32 -24.80
N PRO A 273 22.17 -36.68 -25.91
CA PRO A 273 22.49 -37.42 -27.13
C PRO A 273 23.57 -38.49 -26.92
N THR A 274 24.51 -38.23 -25.99
CA THR A 274 25.59 -39.14 -25.59
C THR A 274 25.68 -39.21 -24.07
N GLU A 275 26.51 -40.12 -23.56
CA GLU A 275 26.74 -40.24 -22.11
C GLU A 275 27.45 -39.01 -21.51
N TRP A 276 28.30 -38.34 -22.32
CA TRP A 276 29.13 -37.21 -21.89
C TRP A 276 28.53 -35.83 -22.17
N LEU A 277 27.46 -35.71 -22.98
CA LEU A 277 26.86 -34.42 -23.36
C LEU A 277 25.38 -34.36 -22.99
N GLY A 278 24.98 -33.30 -22.30
CA GLY A 278 23.59 -32.93 -22.03
C GLY A 278 23.27 -31.53 -22.56
N LEU A 279 22.09 -31.36 -23.14
CA LEU A 279 21.58 -30.11 -23.69
C LEU A 279 20.23 -29.80 -23.07
N THR A 280 20.04 -28.56 -22.61
CA THR A 280 18.77 -28.05 -22.11
C THR A 280 18.28 -26.92 -23.01
N VAL A 281 17.04 -27.01 -23.49
CA VAL A 281 16.38 -25.92 -24.22
C VAL A 281 15.00 -25.72 -23.63
N GLY A 282 14.66 -24.49 -23.28
CA GLY A 282 13.35 -24.18 -22.72
C GLY A 282 12.90 -22.76 -23.00
N GLY A 283 11.62 -22.52 -22.75
CA GLY A 283 11.01 -21.22 -22.93
C GLY A 283 9.70 -21.11 -22.17
N ARG A 284 9.37 -19.89 -21.76
CA ARG A 284 8.07 -19.53 -21.19
C ARG A 284 7.54 -18.28 -21.86
N TYR A 285 6.35 -18.36 -22.43
CA TYR A 285 5.57 -17.20 -22.84
C TYR A 285 4.59 -16.84 -21.73
N THR A 286 4.57 -15.57 -21.32
CA THR A 286 3.65 -15.06 -20.29
C THR A 286 2.92 -13.84 -20.82
N SER A 287 1.62 -13.74 -20.54
CA SER A 287 0.80 -12.56 -20.78
C SER A 287 0.06 -12.19 -19.51
N GLU A 288 0.17 -10.92 -19.13
CA GLU A 288 -0.42 -10.39 -17.90
C GLU A 288 -1.27 -9.16 -18.20
N LYS A 289 -2.39 -9.04 -17.46
CA LYS A 289 -3.26 -7.88 -17.46
C LYS A 289 -3.43 -7.41 -16.03
N LYS A 290 -3.10 -6.14 -15.78
CA LYS A 290 -3.31 -5.46 -14.50
C LYS A 290 -4.38 -4.39 -14.64
N ARG A 291 -5.23 -4.30 -13.62
CA ARG A 291 -6.22 -3.23 -13.45
C ARG A 291 -6.04 -2.62 -12.07
N PHE A 292 -6.12 -1.30 -12.01
CA PHE A 292 -6.02 -0.55 -10.77
C PHE A 292 -7.01 0.62 -10.82
N GLU A 293 -7.82 0.75 -9.80
CA GLU A 293 -8.69 1.89 -9.59
C GLU A 293 -8.36 2.48 -8.23
N GLY A 294 -7.83 3.71 -8.24
CA GLY A 294 -7.50 4.44 -7.02
C GLY A 294 -8.58 5.48 -6.72
N GLY A 295 -9.01 5.55 -5.47
CA GLY A 295 -10.07 6.43 -5.00
C GLY A 295 -9.60 7.51 -4.04
N GLN A 296 -8.30 7.82 -4.03
CA GLN A 296 -7.71 8.72 -3.03
C GLN A 296 -8.34 10.12 -3.03
N GLN A 297 -8.68 10.59 -1.84
CA GLN A 297 -9.29 11.89 -1.54
C GLN A 297 -8.54 12.57 -0.41
N GLU A 298 -8.48 13.91 -0.43
CA GLU A 298 -8.02 14.74 0.69
C GLU A 298 -9.25 15.44 1.30
N LEU A 299 -9.76 14.88 2.39
CA LEU A 299 -11.08 15.18 2.92
C LEU A 299 -11.22 16.62 3.47
N ASN A 300 -10.11 17.27 3.81
CA ASN A 300 -10.11 18.58 4.47
C ASN A 300 -10.02 19.78 3.54
N GLY A 301 -9.83 19.54 2.24
CA GLY A 301 -9.63 20.60 1.26
C GLY A 301 -8.45 21.50 1.62
N PHE A 302 -7.39 20.95 2.21
CA PHE A 302 -6.25 21.70 2.72
C PHE A 302 -5.63 22.58 1.63
N ASN A 303 -5.48 22.08 0.41
CA ASN A 303 -5.00 22.89 -0.72
C ASN A 303 -6.00 23.99 -1.10
N TYR A 304 -7.31 23.77 -0.99
CA TYR A 304 -8.29 24.85 -1.20
C TYR A 304 -8.12 25.95 -0.15
N LYS A 305 -7.90 25.58 1.12
CA LYS A 305 -7.65 26.54 2.22
C LYS A 305 -6.34 27.30 2.02
N LEU A 306 -5.29 26.58 1.65
CA LEU A 306 -3.95 27.15 1.43
C LEU A 306 -3.95 28.22 0.33
N PHE A 307 -4.75 28.03 -0.73
CA PHE A 307 -4.81 28.92 -1.88
C PHE A 307 -6.03 29.85 -1.87
N GLY A 308 -6.65 30.10 -0.71
CA GLY A 308 -7.74 31.10 -0.57
C GLY A 308 -9.05 30.72 -1.27
N CYS A 309 -9.22 29.43 -1.59
CA CYS A 309 -10.41 28.86 -2.22
C CYS A 309 -11.36 28.20 -1.21
N SER A 310 -11.35 28.68 0.05
CA SER A 310 -12.19 28.16 1.12
C SER A 310 -12.45 29.23 2.19
N ASP A 311 -13.57 29.12 2.90
CA ASP A 311 -13.90 29.93 4.07
C ASP A 311 -13.44 29.28 5.40
N ALA A 312 -13.60 30.02 6.51
CA ALA A 312 -13.26 29.53 7.86
C ALA A 312 -14.17 28.39 8.38
N ASN A 313 -15.31 28.14 7.72
CA ASN A 313 -16.23 27.06 8.05
C ASN A 313 -15.90 25.77 7.29
N GLY A 314 -14.82 25.76 6.50
CA GLY A 314 -14.40 24.62 5.69
C GLY A 314 -15.17 24.48 4.38
N ASN A 315 -16.00 25.45 3.99
CA ASN A 315 -16.65 25.41 2.69
C ASN A 315 -15.60 25.75 1.62
N ILE A 316 -15.32 24.81 0.72
CA ILE A 316 -14.43 25.03 -0.43
C ILE A 316 -15.22 25.58 -1.61
N THR A 317 -14.57 26.32 -2.51
CA THR A 317 -15.19 26.90 -3.73
C THR A 317 -14.52 26.37 -5.00
N PRO A 318 -14.77 25.11 -5.42
CA PRO A 318 -14.06 24.49 -6.54
C PRO A 318 -14.18 25.26 -7.86
N ASN A 319 -15.34 25.85 -8.11
CA ASN A 319 -15.64 26.67 -9.28
C ASN A 319 -15.35 28.16 -9.09
N GLY A 320 -14.84 28.56 -7.92
CA GLY A 320 -14.43 29.93 -7.63
C GLY A 320 -13.17 30.34 -8.41
N PRO A 321 -12.87 31.65 -8.48
CA PRO A 321 -11.68 32.16 -9.16
C PRO A 321 -10.42 31.70 -8.43
N PHE A 322 -9.47 31.10 -9.17
CA PHE A 322 -8.17 30.75 -8.60
C PHE A 322 -7.28 31.99 -8.50
N PRO A 323 -6.65 32.28 -7.34
CA PRO A 323 -5.91 33.53 -7.17
C PRO A 323 -4.68 33.71 -8.07
N LEU A 324 -4.08 32.63 -8.58
CA LEU A 324 -2.82 32.68 -9.34
C LEU A 324 -2.98 32.68 -10.86
N ALA A 325 -4.15 32.31 -11.37
CA ALA A 325 -4.38 32.15 -12.80
C ALA A 325 -5.86 32.30 -13.14
N PRO A 326 -6.22 32.71 -14.37
CA PRO A 326 -7.61 32.88 -14.81
C PRO A 326 -8.30 31.53 -15.08
N VAL A 327 -8.37 30.67 -14.06
CA VAL A 327 -8.99 29.34 -14.07
C VAL A 327 -9.78 29.14 -12.77
N THR A 328 -10.55 28.06 -12.68
CA THR A 328 -11.24 27.69 -11.43
C THR A 328 -10.25 27.17 -10.39
N CYS A 329 -10.55 27.31 -9.10
CA CYS A 329 -9.74 26.75 -8.01
C CYS A 329 -9.46 25.26 -8.20
N GLN A 330 -10.45 24.48 -8.63
CA GLN A 330 -10.28 23.05 -8.91
C GLN A 330 -9.24 22.78 -10.00
N THR A 331 -9.31 23.53 -11.12
CA THR A 331 -8.37 23.42 -12.23
C THR A 331 -6.97 23.88 -11.82
N GLY A 332 -6.88 25.01 -11.13
CA GLY A 332 -5.61 25.57 -10.64
C GLY A 332 -4.88 24.65 -9.67
N LEU A 333 -5.63 23.91 -8.84
CA LEU A 333 -5.12 22.93 -7.89
C LEU A 333 -4.98 21.51 -8.46
N SER A 334 -5.29 21.30 -9.74
CA SER A 334 -5.17 20.01 -10.43
C SER A 334 -5.99 18.84 -9.84
N TYR A 335 -7.15 19.13 -9.25
CA TYR A 335 -8.07 18.07 -8.81
C TYR A 335 -8.80 17.45 -10.03
N PRO A 336 -8.62 16.15 -10.32
CA PRO A 336 -9.01 15.55 -11.60
C PRO A 336 -10.50 15.27 -11.79
N ASP A 337 -11.33 15.32 -10.74
CA ASP A 337 -12.74 14.88 -10.80
C ASP A 337 -13.72 16.04 -10.52
N PRO A 338 -14.39 16.60 -11.54
CA PRO A 338 -15.37 17.69 -11.37
C PRO A 338 -16.57 17.33 -10.49
N SER A 339 -16.89 16.04 -10.35
CA SER A 339 -18.00 15.56 -9.52
C SER A 339 -17.60 15.33 -8.06
N ASN A 340 -16.30 15.21 -7.80
CA ASN A 340 -15.73 15.03 -6.48
C ASN A 340 -14.51 15.94 -6.29
N PRO A 341 -14.72 17.19 -5.82
CA PRO A 341 -13.67 18.20 -5.76
C PRO A 341 -12.59 17.94 -4.70
N VAL A 342 -12.72 16.90 -3.87
CA VAL A 342 -11.68 16.50 -2.91
C VAL A 342 -10.87 15.29 -3.38
N ARG A 343 -11.21 14.70 -4.53
CA ARG A 343 -10.51 13.54 -5.08
C ARG A 343 -9.20 13.95 -5.71
N VAL A 344 -8.10 13.38 -5.24
CA VAL A 344 -6.74 13.65 -5.73
C VAL A 344 -6.28 12.63 -6.78
N TYR A 345 -6.87 11.44 -6.81
CA TYR A 345 -6.55 10.40 -7.80
C TYR A 345 -7.48 10.45 -9.01
N VAL A 346 -6.94 10.29 -10.22
CA VAL A 346 -7.71 10.35 -11.47
C VAL A 346 -8.84 9.30 -11.48
N PRO A 347 -10.09 9.69 -11.80
CA PRO A 347 -11.21 8.74 -11.81
C PRO A 347 -11.07 7.68 -12.90
N GLY A 348 -11.63 6.50 -12.63
CA GLY A 348 -11.70 5.37 -13.56
C GLY A 348 -10.65 4.29 -13.31
N THR A 349 -10.80 3.17 -14.03
CA THR A 349 -9.92 2.01 -13.90
C THR A 349 -8.74 2.10 -14.87
N ASN A 350 -7.53 2.26 -14.35
CA ASN A 350 -6.28 2.14 -15.10
C ASN A 350 -6.03 0.69 -15.51
N ARG A 351 -5.51 0.48 -16.73
CA ARG A 351 -5.26 -0.85 -17.28
C ARG A 351 -3.89 -0.90 -17.95
N LYS A 352 -3.11 -1.95 -17.67
CA LYS A 352 -1.90 -2.27 -18.44
C LYS A 352 -1.85 -3.75 -18.79
N SER A 353 -1.31 -4.04 -19.97
CA SER A 353 -1.04 -5.40 -20.42
C SER A 353 0.45 -5.56 -20.71
N PHE A 354 0.99 -6.71 -20.35
CA PHE A 354 2.40 -7.05 -20.54
C PHE A 354 2.49 -8.43 -21.19
N SER A 355 3.51 -8.64 -22.01
CA SER A 355 3.85 -9.95 -22.53
C SER A 355 5.35 -10.14 -22.61
N ASN A 356 5.80 -11.37 -22.38
CA ASN A 356 7.22 -11.70 -22.43
C ASN A 356 7.45 -13.14 -22.87
N PHE A 357 8.50 -13.34 -23.67
CA PHE A 357 9.10 -14.65 -23.89
C PHE A 357 10.44 -14.73 -23.16
N SER A 358 10.54 -15.70 -22.26
CA SER A 358 11.68 -15.99 -21.41
C SER A 358 12.36 -17.30 -21.87
N PRO A 359 13.39 -17.23 -22.73
CA PRO A 359 14.15 -18.39 -23.17
C PRO A 359 15.17 -18.88 -22.14
N LYS A 360 15.54 -20.16 -22.23
CA LYS A 360 16.59 -20.80 -21.45
C LYS A 360 17.38 -21.79 -22.32
N PHE A 361 18.70 -21.75 -22.20
CA PHE A 361 19.62 -22.70 -22.82
C PHE A 361 20.62 -23.20 -21.78
N GLY A 362 20.99 -24.47 -21.85
CA GLY A 362 21.99 -25.08 -20.98
C GLY A 362 22.77 -26.16 -21.69
N VAL A 363 24.02 -26.33 -21.27
CA VAL A 363 24.92 -27.40 -21.73
C VAL A 363 25.56 -28.02 -20.50
N GLN A 364 25.63 -29.35 -20.49
CA GLN A 364 26.27 -30.16 -19.47
C GLN A 364 27.29 -31.08 -20.14
N LEU A 365 28.47 -31.20 -19.55
CA LEU A 365 29.51 -32.14 -19.95
C LEU A 365 29.77 -33.08 -18.77
N HIS A 366 29.84 -34.38 -19.04
CA HIS A 366 30.14 -35.42 -18.07
C HIS A 366 31.43 -36.16 -18.49
N PRO A 367 32.62 -35.62 -18.16
CA PRO A 367 33.89 -36.26 -18.52
C PRO A 367 34.08 -37.64 -17.86
N THR A 368 33.44 -37.87 -16.71
CA THR A 368 33.36 -39.16 -16.00
C THR A 368 31.99 -39.26 -15.31
N ASP A 369 31.62 -40.43 -14.81
CA ASP A 369 30.38 -40.64 -14.06
C ASP A 369 30.29 -39.81 -12.76
N ALA A 370 31.45 -39.38 -12.22
CA ALA A 370 31.55 -38.63 -10.98
C ALA A 370 31.69 -37.11 -11.17
N VAL A 371 31.88 -36.62 -12.41
CA VAL A 371 32.18 -35.22 -12.68
C VAL A 371 31.20 -34.65 -13.72
N MET A 372 30.56 -33.53 -13.38
CA MET A 372 29.70 -32.76 -14.28
C MET A 372 30.18 -31.31 -14.34
N LEU A 373 30.43 -30.81 -15.55
CA LEU A 373 30.62 -29.39 -15.85
C LEU A 373 29.35 -28.87 -16.52
N TYR A 374 28.92 -27.65 -16.18
CA TYR A 374 27.70 -27.09 -16.78
C TYR A 374 27.81 -25.59 -17.01
N GLY A 375 27.04 -25.11 -17.99
CA GLY A 375 26.80 -23.70 -18.26
C GLY A 375 25.35 -23.50 -18.66
N SER A 376 24.73 -22.42 -18.20
CA SER A 376 23.35 -22.08 -18.55
C SER A 376 23.15 -20.59 -18.71
N TRP A 377 22.27 -20.22 -19.62
CA TRP A 377 21.80 -18.86 -19.82
C TRP A 377 20.26 -18.84 -19.83
N SER A 378 19.69 -17.81 -19.22
CA SER A 378 18.25 -17.58 -19.23
C SER A 378 17.96 -16.08 -19.21
N ARG A 379 16.89 -15.65 -19.89
CA ARG A 379 16.40 -14.28 -19.82
C ARG A 379 14.99 -14.27 -19.23
N GLY A 380 14.81 -13.56 -18.11
CA GLY A 380 13.51 -13.37 -17.45
C GLY A 380 12.90 -12.00 -17.72
N TYR A 381 11.73 -11.76 -17.11
CA TYR A 381 10.99 -10.51 -17.10
C TYR A 381 10.53 -10.20 -15.67
N LYS A 382 10.54 -8.91 -15.30
CA LYS A 382 10.06 -8.41 -14.01
C LYS A 382 9.12 -7.25 -14.24
#